data_AF-A0A524C4P8-F1
#
_entry.id   AF-A0A524C4P8-F1
#
_cell.length_a   1.000
_cell.length_b   1.000
_cell.length_c   1.000
_cell.angle_alpha   90.00
_cell.angle_beta   90.00
_cell.angle_gamma   90.00
#
_symmetry.space_group_name_H-M   'P 1'
#
loop_
_entity.id
_entity.type
_entity.pdbx_description
1 polymer ?
#
loop_
_entity_poly.entity_id
_entity_poly.type
_entity_poly.pdbx_seq_one_letter_code
_entity_poly.pdbx_strand_id
1 'polypeptide(L)'
;MTKKKDKTQDKTENSYDTIELKSVKSTDISASSEMIKQYGVDPVKTPGVLTYNAYQKIVGYGLRYANEDMSSKDWREVYGILIGSVEDNKKVLIKDAIPMIVGDRAGVKYENKQYVDMAQIDESVYERSIQDSKNDFIIGWWHTHPGFGFFYSPVDCMTQLGYQIPNPYALGIIFDHTKFLSNDFYLGVAGLRLINPEQGMLATYDLIELEYELEKEQMVKKVKKTIKDLNKNIDKILDDLKYIDEVLRKKALAQLQRNYGLILVPKKDIKVTKDEAEAEEDENYLYVWDPDFFKKSYRIPKFREKVENEIAKYEKILLSLQNDNDKYESKRQKYQKKIQSLLSKPNEWYKKMMSEFTERIEKISPLYDYLDTNERKIIEHFETRSSEYYKILDSLNTRAEFEFKNRNLKSDEI
;
A
#
# COMPACT_ATOMS: atom_id res chain seq x y z
N MET A 1 -74.01 -10.47 -36.69
CA MET A 1 -73.29 -9.86 -35.55
C MET A 1 -72.23 -10.84 -35.10
N THR A 2 -71.02 -10.63 -35.60
CA THR A 2 -69.88 -11.55 -35.53
C THR A 2 -68.85 -10.95 -34.56
N LYS A 3 -68.50 -11.65 -33.48
CA LYS A 3 -67.30 -11.32 -32.69
C LYS A 3 -66.36 -12.52 -32.66
N LYS A 4 -65.24 -12.33 -33.36
CA LYS A 4 -64.09 -13.21 -33.51
C LYS A 4 -63.25 -13.23 -32.22
N LYS A 5 -62.58 -14.36 -32.00
CA LYS A 5 -61.41 -14.52 -31.14
C LYS A 5 -60.26 -13.65 -31.68
N ASP A 6 -59.54 -12.98 -30.79
CA ASP A 6 -58.20 -12.47 -31.09
C ASP A 6 -57.18 -12.99 -30.07
N LYS A 7 -56.16 -13.64 -30.63
CA LYS A 7 -54.87 -13.95 -30.00
C LYS A 7 -53.94 -12.83 -30.43
N THR A 8 -53.50 -11.99 -29.50
CA THR A 8 -52.40 -11.06 -29.73
C THR A 8 -51.08 -11.69 -29.31
N GLN A 9 -50.38 -12.21 -30.31
CA GLN A 9 -48.92 -12.30 -30.33
C GLN A 9 -48.42 -10.93 -30.75
N ASP A 10 -47.74 -10.20 -29.87
CA ASP A 10 -47.06 -8.97 -30.24
C ASP A 10 -45.61 -9.32 -30.63
N LYS A 11 -45.32 -9.19 -31.92
CA LYS A 11 -43.98 -9.11 -32.49
C LYS A 11 -43.66 -7.63 -32.58
N THR A 12 -42.68 -7.15 -31.83
CA THR A 12 -42.02 -5.88 -32.11
C THR A 12 -40.54 -6.14 -32.34
N GLU A 13 -40.18 -6.03 -33.62
CA GLU A 13 -38.83 -5.90 -34.13
C GLU A 13 -38.20 -4.65 -33.50
N ASN A 14 -37.09 -4.81 -32.77
CA ASN A 14 -36.24 -3.68 -32.42
C ASN A 14 -35.24 -3.48 -33.56
N SER A 15 -35.49 -2.46 -34.38
CA SER A 15 -34.55 -1.94 -35.36
C SER A 15 -33.33 -1.39 -34.63
N TYR A 16 -32.15 -1.96 -34.91
CA TYR A 16 -30.89 -1.32 -34.61
C TYR A 16 -30.73 -0.14 -35.57
N ASP A 17 -31.11 1.06 -35.11
CA ASP A 17 -30.78 2.29 -35.82
C ASP A 17 -29.26 2.47 -35.81
N THR A 18 -28.71 2.43 -37.03
CA THR A 18 -27.35 2.81 -37.39
C THR A 18 -27.12 4.25 -36.93
N ILE A 19 -26.39 4.44 -35.82
CA ILE A 19 -25.98 5.77 -35.39
C ILE A 19 -24.87 6.24 -36.33
N GLU A 20 -25.21 7.16 -37.24
CA GLU A 20 -24.25 7.90 -38.06
C GLU A 20 -23.29 8.71 -37.17
N LEU A 21 -21.99 8.48 -37.35
CA LEU A 21 -20.90 9.33 -36.85
C LEU A 21 -20.96 10.73 -37.49
N LYS A 22 -21.53 11.71 -36.77
CA LYS A 22 -21.36 13.17 -36.96
C LYS A 22 -21.41 13.79 -35.55
N SER A 23 -20.50 14.61 -35.04
CA SER A 23 -19.59 15.59 -35.64
C SER A 23 -18.50 16.01 -34.63
N VAL A 24 -17.22 15.86 -34.97
CA VAL A 24 -16.07 16.45 -34.25
C VAL A 24 -15.95 17.93 -34.62
N LYS A 25 -16.69 18.87 -34.01
CA LYS A 25 -16.63 20.29 -34.44
C LYS A 25 -16.95 21.29 -33.32
N SER A 26 -15.90 21.82 -32.67
CA SER A 26 -15.72 23.21 -32.15
C SER A 26 -15.14 23.31 -30.74
N THR A 27 -15.68 22.57 -29.77
CA THR A 27 -15.21 22.59 -28.37
C THR A 27 -13.85 21.91 -28.19
N ASP A 28 -13.60 20.83 -28.94
CA ASP A 28 -12.34 20.07 -28.82
C ASP A 28 -11.12 20.85 -29.36
N ILE A 29 -11.38 21.82 -30.25
CA ILE A 29 -10.34 22.66 -30.84
C ILE A 29 -9.94 23.77 -29.86
N SER A 30 -10.87 24.31 -29.06
CA SER A 30 -10.55 25.41 -28.14
C SER A 30 -9.73 24.95 -26.94
N ALA A 31 -10.11 23.83 -26.30
CA ALA A 31 -9.38 23.28 -25.15
C ALA A 31 -7.96 22.82 -25.53
N SER A 32 -7.80 22.09 -26.63
CA SER A 32 -6.47 21.72 -27.15
C SER A 32 -5.64 22.97 -27.49
N SER A 33 -6.25 24.03 -28.04
CA SER A 33 -5.54 25.28 -28.35
C SER A 33 -5.07 26.07 -27.11
N GLU A 34 -5.78 25.96 -25.99
CA GLU A 34 -5.39 26.60 -24.72
C GLU A 34 -4.25 25.83 -24.04
N MET A 35 -4.33 24.50 -24.02
CA MET A 35 -3.27 23.64 -23.51
C MET A 35 -1.96 23.79 -24.30
N ILE A 36 -2.05 23.86 -25.63
CA ILE A 36 -0.88 24.12 -26.48
C ILE A 36 -0.26 25.49 -26.20
N LYS A 37 -1.06 26.53 -25.92
CA LYS A 37 -0.52 27.85 -25.54
C LYS A 37 0.20 27.82 -24.19
N GLN A 38 -0.29 27.03 -23.24
CA GLN A 38 0.29 26.94 -21.90
C GLN A 38 1.56 26.08 -21.87
N TYR A 39 1.57 24.94 -22.56
CA TYR A 39 2.64 23.95 -22.45
C TYR A 39 3.55 23.87 -23.69
N GLY A 40 3.19 24.55 -24.79
CA GLY A 40 3.89 24.51 -26.07
C GLY A 40 3.56 23.31 -26.94
N VAL A 41 2.94 22.27 -26.37
CA VAL A 41 2.47 21.05 -27.03
C VAL A 41 1.16 20.59 -26.40
N ASP A 42 0.44 19.69 -27.07
CA ASP A 42 -0.80 19.12 -26.53
C ASP A 42 -0.47 17.97 -25.55
N PRO A 43 -0.73 18.13 -24.23
CA PRO A 43 -0.43 17.10 -23.25
C PRO A 43 -1.19 15.79 -23.50
N VAL A 44 -2.39 15.85 -24.08
CA VAL A 44 -3.23 14.67 -24.35
C VAL A 44 -2.52 13.75 -25.36
N LYS A 45 -1.86 14.33 -26.37
CA LYS A 45 -1.18 13.61 -27.45
C LYS A 45 0.30 13.32 -27.17
N THR A 46 0.81 13.72 -26.01
CA THR A 46 2.23 13.57 -25.68
C THR A 46 2.57 12.07 -25.51
N PRO A 47 3.56 11.51 -26.23
CA PRO A 47 3.88 10.09 -26.14
C PRO A 47 4.39 9.71 -24.74
N GLY A 48 4.15 8.46 -24.37
CA GLY A 48 4.67 7.84 -23.15
C GLY A 48 5.88 6.96 -23.46
N VAL A 49 6.92 6.98 -22.62
CA VAL A 49 8.09 6.10 -22.73
C VAL A 49 8.05 5.10 -21.58
N LEU A 50 7.76 3.84 -21.89
CA LEU A 50 7.65 2.77 -20.90
C LEU A 50 8.99 2.08 -20.68
N THR A 51 9.54 2.21 -19.47
CA THR A 51 10.75 1.49 -19.06
C THR A 51 10.49 -0.01 -18.88
N TYR A 52 11.55 -0.81 -19.02
CA TYR A 52 11.47 -2.25 -18.73
C TYR A 52 11.08 -2.50 -17.27
N ASN A 53 11.53 -1.65 -16.34
CA ASN A 53 11.20 -1.79 -14.92
C ASN A 53 9.71 -1.62 -14.64
N ALA A 54 9.08 -0.56 -15.15
CA ALA A 54 7.63 -0.39 -15.03
C ALA A 54 6.88 -1.53 -15.72
N TYR A 55 7.30 -1.89 -16.94
CA TYR A 55 6.66 -2.96 -17.71
C TYR A 55 6.68 -4.32 -17.01
N GLN A 56 7.83 -4.74 -16.47
CA GLN A 56 7.92 -6.04 -15.80
C GLN A 56 7.05 -6.12 -14.55
N LYS A 57 6.84 -5.01 -13.82
CA LYS A 57 5.98 -4.96 -12.64
C LYS A 57 4.50 -5.02 -13.02
N ILE A 58 4.08 -4.28 -14.05
CA ILE A 58 2.72 -4.34 -14.61
C ILE A 58 2.37 -5.77 -15.01
N VAL A 59 3.22 -6.39 -15.85
CA VAL A 59 2.99 -7.74 -16.37
C VAL A 59 3.08 -8.78 -15.26
N GLY A 60 4.11 -8.71 -14.41
CA GLY A 60 4.32 -9.68 -13.35
C GLY A 60 3.16 -9.69 -12.36
N TYR A 61 2.72 -8.52 -11.89
CA TYR A 61 1.58 -8.43 -10.95
C TYR A 61 0.26 -8.76 -11.64
N GLY A 62 0.02 -8.30 -12.87
CA GLY A 62 -1.19 -8.64 -13.62
C GLY A 62 -1.35 -10.15 -13.83
N LEU A 63 -0.27 -10.84 -14.20
CA LEU A 63 -0.30 -12.28 -14.43
C LEU A 63 -0.46 -13.12 -13.15
N ARG A 64 -0.23 -12.57 -11.95
CA ARG A 64 -0.58 -13.25 -10.69
C ARG A 64 -2.08 -13.51 -10.59
N TYR A 65 -2.90 -12.66 -11.20
CA TYR A 65 -4.35 -12.64 -11.01
C TYR A 65 -5.16 -12.95 -12.27
N ALA A 66 -4.53 -12.95 -13.44
CA ALA A 66 -5.11 -13.44 -14.67
C ALA A 66 -4.02 -13.99 -15.60
N ASN A 67 -4.06 -15.29 -15.88
CA ASN A 67 -3.15 -15.96 -16.81
C ASN A 67 -3.83 -17.18 -17.46
N GLU A 68 -3.13 -17.78 -18.42
CA GLU A 68 -3.61 -18.93 -19.21
C GLU A 68 -3.85 -20.20 -18.39
N ASP A 69 -3.14 -20.37 -17.27
CA ASP A 69 -3.29 -21.53 -16.37
C ASP A 69 -4.49 -21.37 -15.41
N MET A 70 -5.07 -20.17 -15.33
CA MET A 70 -6.25 -19.87 -14.52
C MET A 70 -7.53 -19.92 -15.36
N SER A 71 -8.61 -20.39 -14.75
CA SER A 71 -9.94 -20.27 -15.34
C SER A 71 -10.27 -18.80 -15.58
N SER A 72 -10.85 -18.47 -16.73
CA SER A 72 -11.42 -17.14 -16.98
C SER A 72 -12.53 -16.79 -16.01
N LYS A 73 -12.99 -17.76 -15.21
CA LYS A 73 -13.87 -17.59 -14.06
C LYS A 73 -13.19 -17.22 -12.74
N ASP A 74 -11.88 -17.05 -12.73
CA ASP A 74 -11.12 -16.60 -11.56
C ASP A 74 -10.24 -15.37 -11.86
N TRP A 75 -10.12 -14.95 -13.13
CA TRP A 75 -9.38 -13.75 -13.51
C TRP A 75 -9.88 -12.51 -12.78
N ARG A 76 -8.98 -11.76 -12.15
CA ARG A 76 -9.28 -10.51 -11.45
C ARG A 76 -8.61 -9.33 -12.14
N GLU A 77 -9.26 -8.18 -12.11
CA GLU A 77 -8.60 -6.92 -12.46
C GLU A 77 -7.70 -6.48 -11.31
N VAL A 78 -6.56 -5.90 -11.64
CA VAL A 78 -5.66 -5.28 -10.67
C VAL A 78 -5.43 -3.83 -11.01
N TYR A 79 -5.06 -3.05 -10.01
CA TYR A 79 -4.80 -1.62 -10.12
C TYR A 79 -3.47 -1.24 -9.47
N GLY A 80 -2.80 -0.25 -10.03
CA GLY A 80 -1.58 0.34 -9.48
C GLY A 80 -1.34 1.76 -9.97
N ILE A 81 -0.28 2.37 -9.44
CA ILE A 81 0.14 3.74 -9.79
C ILE A 81 1.41 3.73 -10.62
N LEU A 82 1.61 4.78 -11.41
CA LEU A 82 2.79 4.96 -12.25
C LEU A 82 3.65 6.10 -11.71
N ILE A 83 4.96 5.87 -11.60
CA ILE A 83 5.94 6.86 -11.17
C ILE A 83 6.86 7.22 -12.33
N GLY A 84 7.15 8.49 -12.47
CA GLY A 84 8.11 8.98 -13.44
C GLY A 84 8.10 10.49 -13.58
N SER A 85 8.44 10.99 -14.76
CA SER A 85 8.64 12.42 -14.99
C SER A 85 8.18 12.85 -16.37
N VAL A 86 7.93 14.15 -16.54
CA VAL A 86 7.63 14.75 -17.86
C VAL A 86 8.88 15.47 -18.36
N GLU A 87 9.41 15.07 -19.50
CA GLU A 87 10.59 15.68 -20.11
C GLU A 87 10.20 16.72 -21.16
N ASP A 88 10.60 17.97 -20.93
CA ASP A 88 10.39 19.11 -21.84
C ASP A 88 8.96 19.25 -22.37
N ASN A 89 7.96 18.81 -21.59
CA ASN A 89 6.56 18.68 -22.00
C ASN A 89 6.30 17.75 -23.19
N LYS A 90 7.32 17.11 -23.77
CA LYS A 90 7.25 16.35 -25.02
C LYS A 90 7.17 14.85 -24.84
N LYS A 91 7.59 14.33 -23.69
CA LYS A 91 7.56 12.90 -23.38
C LYS A 91 7.19 12.69 -21.92
N VAL A 92 6.36 11.68 -21.66
CA VAL A 92 6.07 11.21 -20.30
C VAL A 92 6.89 9.95 -20.07
N LEU A 93 7.92 10.03 -19.22
CA LEU A 93 8.72 8.88 -18.84
C LEU A 93 8.01 8.09 -17.74
N ILE A 94 7.77 6.80 -17.97
CA ILE A 94 7.18 5.87 -17.01
C ILE A 94 8.30 4.98 -16.48
N LYS A 95 8.85 5.35 -15.32
CA LYS A 95 10.06 4.76 -14.74
C LYS A 95 9.78 3.60 -13.78
N ASP A 96 8.64 3.67 -13.08
CA ASP A 96 8.20 2.60 -12.20
C ASP A 96 6.69 2.41 -12.22
N ALA A 97 6.24 1.23 -11.82
CA ALA A 97 4.84 0.87 -11.68
C ALA A 97 4.63 0.14 -10.36
N ILE A 98 3.86 0.72 -9.46
CA ILE A 98 3.66 0.17 -8.11
C ILE A 98 2.28 -0.50 -8.06
N PRO A 99 2.21 -1.83 -7.84
CA PRO A 99 0.95 -2.53 -7.59
C PRO A 99 0.26 -1.98 -6.35
N MET A 100 -1.05 -1.73 -6.39
CA MET A 100 -1.79 -1.21 -5.22
C MET A 100 -2.77 -2.24 -4.68
N ILE A 101 -3.73 -2.68 -5.50
CA ILE A 101 -4.83 -3.55 -5.05
C ILE A 101 -5.30 -4.47 -6.17
N VAL A 102 -5.96 -5.55 -5.78
CA VAL A 102 -6.71 -6.44 -6.67
C VAL A 102 -8.23 -6.18 -6.50
N GLY A 103 -8.92 -5.93 -7.60
CA GLY A 103 -10.37 -5.70 -7.65
C GLY A 103 -11.17 -6.99 -7.73
N ASP A 104 -12.50 -6.93 -7.50
CA ASP A 104 -13.45 -8.04 -7.70
C ASP A 104 -13.91 -8.17 -9.16
N ARG A 105 -14.23 -9.40 -9.57
CA ARG A 105 -14.48 -9.84 -10.95
C ARG A 105 -15.59 -9.18 -11.74
N ALA A 106 -16.47 -8.45 -11.08
CA ALA A 106 -17.59 -7.79 -11.72
C ALA A 106 -17.70 -6.42 -11.09
N GLY A 107 -17.41 -5.38 -11.87
CA GLY A 107 -17.43 -4.01 -11.40
C GLY A 107 -18.76 -3.67 -10.74
N VAL A 108 -18.81 -3.63 -9.41
CA VAL A 108 -19.86 -2.98 -8.62
C VAL A 108 -19.26 -2.64 -7.26
N LYS A 109 -19.18 -1.32 -6.99
CA LYS A 109 -18.73 -0.69 -5.73
C LYS A 109 -17.27 -0.91 -5.39
N TYR A 110 -16.41 -0.33 -6.22
CA TYR A 110 -15.32 0.42 -5.62
C TYR A 110 -15.97 1.46 -4.69
N GLU A 111 -15.97 1.20 -3.38
CA GLU A 111 -16.46 2.17 -2.43
C GLU A 111 -15.70 3.48 -2.67
N ASN A 112 -16.39 4.62 -2.62
CA ASN A 112 -15.84 5.98 -2.76
C ASN A 112 -14.58 6.25 -1.89
N LYS A 113 -14.25 5.32 -0.99
CA LYS A 113 -13.12 5.31 -0.08
C LYS A 113 -11.77 4.94 -0.74
N GLN A 114 -11.76 4.21 -1.86
CA GLN A 114 -10.52 3.76 -2.52
C GLN A 114 -10.01 4.74 -3.60
N TYR A 115 -10.85 5.57 -4.20
CA TYR A 115 -10.38 6.55 -5.20
C TYR A 115 -9.73 7.81 -4.60
N VAL A 116 -9.72 7.91 -3.27
CA VAL A 116 -8.95 8.90 -2.50
C VAL A 116 -7.58 8.33 -2.08
N ASP A 117 -7.20 7.14 -2.56
CA ASP A 117 -5.99 6.40 -2.16
C ASP A 117 -4.66 7.07 -2.57
N MET A 118 -4.65 8.26 -3.18
CA MET A 118 -3.46 9.12 -3.14
C MET A 118 -2.98 9.35 -1.69
N ALA A 119 -3.90 9.40 -0.71
CA ALA A 119 -3.57 9.56 0.71
C ALA A 119 -3.09 8.26 1.40
N GLN A 120 -3.18 7.11 0.73
CA GLN A 120 -2.73 5.80 1.24
C GLN A 120 -1.64 5.17 0.38
N ILE A 121 -1.01 5.95 -0.50
CA ILE A 121 0.24 5.50 -1.09
C ILE A 121 1.17 5.22 0.08
N ASP A 122 1.65 3.99 0.16
CA ASP A 122 2.65 3.59 1.13
C ASP A 122 3.81 4.58 1.02
N GLU A 123 3.90 5.49 2.01
CA GLU A 123 4.83 6.62 2.00
C GLU A 123 6.25 6.09 1.80
N SER A 124 6.55 4.92 2.35
CA SER A 124 7.86 4.26 2.20
C SER A 124 8.13 3.80 0.76
N VAL A 125 7.11 3.31 0.05
CA VAL A 125 7.25 2.87 -1.35
C VAL A 125 7.31 4.08 -2.27
N TYR A 126 6.51 5.12 -2.01
CA TYR A 126 6.62 6.39 -2.73
C TYR A 126 8.01 7.01 -2.55
N GLU A 127 8.47 7.16 -1.32
CA GLU A 127 9.80 7.68 -0.99
C GLU A 127 10.90 6.86 -1.66
N ARG A 128 10.85 5.53 -1.59
CA ARG A 128 11.84 4.66 -2.27
C ARG A 128 11.83 4.86 -3.79
N SER A 129 10.65 5.05 -4.37
CA SER A 129 10.49 5.17 -5.83
C SER A 129 10.96 6.52 -6.37
N ILE A 130 11.02 7.56 -5.53
CA ILE A 130 11.46 8.92 -5.91
C ILE A 130 12.86 9.28 -5.39
N GLN A 131 13.46 8.46 -4.52
CA GLN A 131 14.68 8.76 -3.75
C GLN A 131 15.87 9.22 -4.63
N ASP A 132 16.00 8.66 -5.84
CA ASP A 132 17.12 8.95 -6.74
C ASP A 132 16.84 10.06 -7.77
N SER A 133 15.58 10.50 -7.89
CA SER A 133 15.14 11.42 -8.95
C SER A 133 14.22 12.52 -8.40
N LYS A 134 14.80 13.68 -8.07
CA LYS A 134 14.10 14.85 -7.49
C LYS A 134 12.91 15.37 -8.32
N ASN A 135 12.76 14.93 -9.57
CA ASN A 135 11.70 15.35 -10.49
C ASN A 135 10.66 14.24 -10.73
N ASP A 136 10.76 13.09 -10.06
CA ASP A 136 9.80 12.01 -10.23
C ASP A 136 8.58 12.21 -9.33
N PHE A 137 7.40 11.95 -9.89
CA PHE A 137 6.12 12.06 -9.23
C PHE A 137 5.13 11.04 -9.83
N ILE A 138 3.90 11.05 -9.33
CA ILE A 138 2.84 10.19 -9.87
C ILE A 138 2.39 10.73 -11.21
N ILE A 139 2.80 10.04 -12.28
CA ILE A 139 2.51 10.43 -13.67
C ILE A 139 1.25 9.75 -14.23
N GLY A 140 0.53 9.00 -13.39
CA GLY A 140 -0.71 8.34 -13.77
C GLY A 140 -0.92 7.02 -13.03
N TRP A 141 -1.66 6.12 -13.67
CA TRP A 141 -2.11 4.87 -13.08
C TRP A 141 -2.13 3.75 -14.13
N TRP A 142 -2.28 2.53 -13.66
CA TRP A 142 -2.41 1.38 -14.54
C TRP A 142 -3.37 0.36 -13.95
N HIS A 143 -4.02 -0.40 -14.83
CA HIS A 143 -4.84 -1.53 -14.43
C HIS A 143 -4.82 -2.61 -15.51
N THR A 144 -5.56 -3.69 -15.27
CA THR A 144 -5.66 -4.80 -16.22
C THR A 144 -7.07 -4.98 -16.70
N HIS A 145 -7.20 -5.36 -17.98
CA HIS A 145 -8.45 -5.80 -18.61
C HIS A 145 -8.28 -7.24 -19.13
N PRO A 146 -8.44 -8.28 -18.30
CA PRO A 146 -8.22 -9.66 -18.73
C PRO A 146 -9.22 -10.13 -19.79
N GLY A 147 -8.88 -10.04 -21.08
CA GLY A 147 -9.72 -10.47 -22.20
C GLY A 147 -10.75 -9.45 -22.69
N PHE A 148 -10.75 -8.22 -22.18
CA PHE A 148 -11.67 -7.17 -22.64
C PHE A 148 -11.09 -6.28 -23.75
N GLY A 149 -9.76 -6.23 -23.88
CA GLY A 149 -9.08 -5.25 -24.73
C GLY A 149 -8.94 -3.87 -24.09
N PHE A 150 -8.60 -2.88 -24.90
CA PHE A 150 -8.13 -1.57 -24.43
C PHE A 150 -9.18 -0.48 -24.65
N PHE A 151 -9.89 -0.13 -23.58
CA PHE A 151 -10.88 0.93 -23.54
C PHE A 151 -11.04 1.44 -22.11
N TYR A 152 -11.63 2.61 -21.90
CA TYR A 152 -12.07 3.03 -20.57
C TYR A 152 -13.55 2.70 -20.35
N SER A 153 -13.84 2.00 -19.27
CA SER A 153 -15.18 1.91 -18.69
C SER A 153 -15.58 3.26 -18.07
N PRO A 154 -16.85 3.47 -17.70
CA PRO A 154 -17.26 4.68 -16.99
C PRO A 154 -16.46 4.92 -15.68
N VAL A 155 -16.07 3.83 -15.00
CA VAL A 155 -15.26 3.91 -13.77
C VAL A 155 -13.82 4.32 -14.09
N ASP A 156 -13.26 3.82 -15.19
CA ASP A 156 -11.91 4.19 -15.63
C ASP A 156 -11.85 5.65 -16.08
N CYS A 157 -12.89 6.14 -16.78
CA CYS A 157 -12.99 7.55 -17.12
C CYS A 157 -12.99 8.43 -15.86
N MET A 158 -13.76 8.07 -14.83
CA MET A 158 -13.79 8.82 -13.57
C MET A 158 -12.42 8.82 -12.87
N THR A 159 -11.73 7.68 -12.87
CA THR A 159 -10.38 7.55 -12.31
C THR A 159 -9.38 8.42 -13.08
N GLN A 160 -9.40 8.33 -14.41
CA GLN A 160 -8.54 9.12 -15.28
C GLN A 160 -8.79 10.62 -15.13
N LEU A 161 -10.05 11.06 -14.94
CA LEU A 161 -10.35 12.47 -14.62
C LEU A 161 -9.66 12.91 -13.32
N GLY A 162 -9.71 12.07 -12.28
CA GLY A 162 -9.07 12.34 -10.99
C GLY A 162 -7.56 12.57 -11.09
N TYR A 163 -6.88 11.88 -12.01
CA TYR A 163 -5.46 12.09 -12.29
C TYR A 163 -5.19 13.20 -13.30
N GLN A 164 -5.99 13.31 -14.37
CA GLN A 164 -5.71 14.16 -15.52
C GLN A 164 -6.11 15.63 -15.30
N ILE A 165 -7.09 15.90 -14.42
CA ILE A 165 -7.43 17.27 -14.01
C ILE A 165 -6.26 17.96 -13.29
N PRO A 166 -5.67 17.39 -12.23
CA PRO A 166 -4.52 18.00 -11.56
C PRO A 166 -3.22 17.87 -12.36
N ASN A 167 -3.08 16.83 -13.19
CA ASN A 167 -1.90 16.60 -14.03
C ASN A 167 -2.32 16.32 -15.49
N PRO A 168 -2.25 17.30 -16.40
CA PRO A 168 -2.62 17.11 -17.80
C PRO A 168 -1.88 16.01 -18.55
N TYR A 169 -0.69 15.62 -18.08
CA TYR A 169 0.12 14.54 -18.67
C TYR A 169 -0.23 13.16 -18.12
N ALA A 170 -1.15 13.06 -17.15
CA ALA A 170 -1.49 11.83 -16.50
C ALA A 170 -1.90 10.76 -17.50
N LEU A 171 -1.30 9.58 -17.38
CA LEU A 171 -1.49 8.47 -18.30
C LEU A 171 -2.17 7.30 -17.59
N GLY A 172 -3.18 6.70 -18.21
CA GLY A 172 -3.67 5.38 -17.83
C GLY A 172 -3.07 4.31 -18.73
N ILE A 173 -2.44 3.28 -18.15
CA ILE A 173 -1.96 2.12 -18.88
C ILE A 173 -2.86 0.92 -18.59
N ILE A 174 -3.33 0.26 -19.65
CA ILE A 174 -4.13 -0.95 -19.55
C ILE A 174 -3.26 -2.13 -20.02
N PHE A 175 -3.17 -3.17 -19.20
CA PHE A 175 -2.56 -4.44 -19.58
C PHE A 175 -3.62 -5.53 -19.79
N ASP A 176 -3.57 -6.21 -20.94
CA ASP A 176 -4.39 -7.37 -21.26
C ASP A 176 -3.49 -8.52 -21.71
N HIS A 177 -3.37 -9.53 -20.84
CA HIS A 177 -2.54 -10.70 -21.09
C HIS A 177 -2.98 -11.49 -22.33
N THR A 178 -4.26 -11.43 -22.72
CA THR A 178 -4.78 -12.13 -23.92
C THR A 178 -4.32 -11.48 -25.23
N LYS A 179 -3.83 -10.23 -25.16
CA LYS A 179 -3.27 -9.49 -26.30
C LYS A 179 -1.76 -9.63 -26.40
N PHE A 180 -1.12 -10.32 -25.46
CA PHE A 180 0.31 -10.56 -25.48
C PHE A 180 0.72 -11.29 -26.78
N LEU A 181 1.75 -10.78 -27.47
CA LEU A 181 2.21 -11.25 -28.79
C LEU A 181 1.20 -11.09 -29.95
N SER A 182 0.14 -10.30 -29.77
CA SER A 182 -0.74 -9.92 -30.88
C SER A 182 -0.05 -8.94 -31.84
N ASN A 183 -0.52 -8.86 -33.08
CA ASN A 183 0.05 -7.96 -34.08
C ASN A 183 -0.13 -6.48 -33.69
N ASP A 184 -1.31 -6.14 -33.14
CA ASP A 184 -1.67 -4.75 -32.82
C ASP A 184 -1.05 -4.30 -31.49
N PHE A 185 -0.96 -5.20 -30.51
CA PHE A 185 -0.47 -4.90 -29.16
C PHE A 185 0.51 -5.96 -28.68
N TYR A 186 1.67 -6.06 -29.34
CA TYR A 186 2.65 -7.13 -29.10
C TYR A 186 3.08 -7.30 -27.63
N LEU A 187 3.16 -6.21 -26.86
CA LEU A 187 3.52 -6.25 -25.43
C LEU A 187 2.31 -6.42 -24.50
N GLY A 188 1.09 -6.50 -25.04
CA GLY A 188 -0.17 -6.61 -24.29
C GLY A 188 -0.55 -5.34 -23.53
N VAL A 189 0.09 -4.20 -23.78
CA VAL A 189 -0.14 -2.93 -23.09
C VAL A 189 -0.59 -1.83 -24.05
N ALA A 190 -1.49 -0.98 -23.58
CA ALA A 190 -1.91 0.24 -24.28
C ALA A 190 -1.96 1.41 -23.30
N GLY A 191 -1.60 2.61 -23.77
CA GLY A 191 -1.72 3.85 -23.02
C GLY A 191 -2.94 4.64 -23.51
N LEU A 192 -3.72 5.19 -22.60
CA LEU A 192 -4.94 5.95 -22.92
C LEU A 192 -4.96 7.28 -22.14
N ARG A 193 -5.54 8.31 -22.75
CA ARG A 193 -5.87 9.58 -22.07
C ARG A 193 -7.24 10.08 -22.49
N LEU A 194 -7.87 10.87 -21.62
CA LEU A 194 -9.11 11.54 -21.96
C LEU A 194 -8.84 12.72 -22.88
N ILE A 195 -9.65 12.84 -23.92
CA ILE A 195 -9.78 14.04 -24.74
C ILE A 195 -10.74 14.99 -24.01
N ASN A 196 -10.27 16.20 -23.73
CA ASN A 196 -11.03 17.26 -23.06
C ASN A 196 -11.61 16.82 -21.70
N PRO A 197 -10.74 16.56 -20.70
CA PRO A 197 -11.16 16.12 -19.37
C PRO A 197 -12.12 17.11 -18.68
N GLU A 198 -12.16 18.37 -19.11
CA GLU A 198 -13.12 19.37 -18.61
C GLU A 198 -14.59 19.00 -18.86
N GLN A 199 -14.88 18.14 -19.85
CA GLN A 199 -16.22 17.64 -20.12
C GLN A 199 -16.68 16.58 -19.10
N GLY A 200 -15.82 16.23 -18.13
CA GLY A 200 -16.13 15.27 -17.07
C GLY A 200 -16.47 13.90 -17.66
N MET A 201 -17.58 13.31 -17.23
CA MET A 201 -18.01 11.97 -17.65
C MET A 201 -18.37 11.86 -19.14
N LEU A 202 -18.55 12.98 -19.85
CA LEU A 202 -18.78 13.01 -21.29
C LEU A 202 -17.49 13.03 -22.10
N ALA A 203 -16.34 13.15 -21.43
CA ALA A 203 -15.03 13.13 -22.08
C ALA A 203 -14.83 11.80 -22.83
N THR A 204 -14.35 11.92 -24.06
CA THR A 204 -13.91 10.76 -24.86
C THR A 204 -12.46 10.43 -24.51
N TYR A 205 -11.91 9.34 -25.02
CA TYR A 205 -10.51 8.98 -24.83
C TYR A 205 -9.87 8.57 -26.15
N ASP A 206 -8.54 8.64 -26.20
CA ASP A 206 -7.75 8.17 -27.31
C ASP A 206 -6.59 7.29 -26.83
N LEU A 207 -6.10 6.46 -27.73
CA LEU A 207 -4.86 5.71 -27.55
C LEU A 207 -3.68 6.67 -27.76
N ILE A 208 -2.73 6.61 -26.84
CA ILE A 208 -1.48 7.36 -26.97
C ILE A 208 -0.37 6.47 -27.53
N GLU A 209 0.59 7.09 -28.20
CA GLU A 209 1.79 6.41 -28.65
C GLU A 209 2.67 6.05 -27.45
N LEU A 210 3.01 4.75 -27.33
CA LEU A 210 3.95 4.23 -26.35
C LEU A 210 5.27 3.87 -27.04
N GLU A 211 6.32 4.59 -26.66
CA GLU A 211 7.71 4.23 -26.89
C GLU A 211 8.19 3.28 -25.78
N TYR A 212 9.19 2.44 -26.07
CA TYR A 212 9.73 1.47 -25.11
C TYR A 212 11.24 1.66 -24.97
N GLU A 213 11.74 1.50 -23.75
CA GLU A 213 13.19 1.61 -23.46
C GLU A 213 14.03 0.58 -24.23
N LEU A 214 13.48 -0.60 -24.48
CA LEU A 214 14.13 -1.69 -25.22
C LEU A 214 13.23 -2.16 -26.36
N GLU A 215 13.85 -2.82 -27.34
CA GLU A 215 13.14 -3.52 -28.40
C GLU A 215 12.10 -4.50 -27.83
N LYS A 216 10.93 -4.56 -28.46
CA LYS A 216 9.77 -5.30 -27.96
C LYS A 216 10.09 -6.78 -27.71
N GLU A 217 10.88 -7.41 -28.57
CA GLU A 217 11.31 -8.80 -28.42
C GLU A 217 12.20 -9.00 -27.19
N GLN A 218 13.07 -8.03 -26.89
CA GLN A 218 13.91 -8.07 -25.69
C GLN A 218 13.08 -7.93 -24.42
N MET A 219 12.09 -7.02 -24.43
CA MET A 219 11.14 -6.85 -23.33
C MET A 219 10.42 -8.17 -23.01
N VAL A 220 9.87 -8.83 -24.04
CA VAL A 220 9.20 -10.14 -23.91
C VAL A 220 10.14 -11.21 -23.35
N LYS A 221 11.37 -11.29 -23.87
CA LYS A 221 12.35 -12.30 -23.43
C LYS A 221 12.70 -12.14 -21.94
N LYS A 222 12.94 -10.90 -21.51
CA LYS A 222 13.27 -10.61 -20.12
C LYS A 222 12.08 -10.84 -19.19
N VAL A 223 10.88 -10.35 -19.55
CA VAL A 223 9.69 -10.51 -18.70
C VAL A 223 9.28 -11.97 -18.55
N LYS A 224 9.41 -12.81 -19.59
CA LYS A 224 9.15 -14.26 -19.49
C LYS A 224 10.03 -14.95 -18.45
N LYS A 225 11.29 -14.51 -18.28
CA LYS A 225 12.17 -15.01 -17.22
C LYS A 225 11.65 -14.60 -15.85
N THR A 226 11.31 -13.31 -15.68
CA THR A 226 10.74 -12.78 -14.45
C THR A 226 9.45 -13.50 -14.06
N ILE A 227 8.53 -13.73 -15.00
CA ILE A 227 7.26 -14.44 -14.77
C ILE A 227 7.51 -15.87 -14.30
N LYS A 228 8.48 -16.57 -14.91
CA LYS A 228 8.83 -17.94 -14.51
C LYS A 228 9.35 -17.99 -13.06
N ASP A 229 10.20 -17.04 -12.70
CA ASP A 229 10.73 -16.94 -11.34
C ASP A 229 9.66 -16.53 -10.32
N LEU A 230 8.73 -15.66 -10.71
CA LEU A 230 7.57 -15.24 -9.93
C LEU A 230 6.63 -16.44 -9.65
N ASN A 231 6.15 -17.12 -10.69
CA ASN A 231 5.23 -18.25 -10.56
C ASN A 231 5.81 -19.40 -9.71
N LYS A 232 7.13 -19.58 -9.72
CA LYS A 232 7.79 -20.62 -8.93
C LYS A 232 7.82 -20.31 -7.42
N ASN A 233 7.89 -19.03 -7.05
CA ASN A 233 8.20 -18.61 -5.69
C ASN A 233 7.06 -17.85 -4.99
N ILE A 234 6.07 -17.35 -5.73
CA ILE A 234 5.02 -16.49 -5.17
C ILE A 234 4.20 -17.19 -4.09
N ASP A 235 3.80 -18.45 -4.28
CA ASP A 235 3.03 -19.19 -3.28
C ASP A 235 3.78 -19.33 -1.94
N LYS A 236 5.09 -19.57 -2.00
CA LYS A 236 5.94 -19.66 -0.80
C LYS A 236 6.04 -18.33 -0.07
N ILE A 237 6.11 -17.24 -0.83
CA ILE A 237 6.11 -15.87 -0.28
C ILE A 237 4.78 -15.56 0.38
N LEU A 238 3.66 -15.95 -0.21
CA LEU A 238 2.34 -15.78 0.39
C LEU A 238 2.20 -16.60 1.69
N ASP A 239 2.75 -17.81 1.73
CA ASP A 239 2.82 -18.62 2.95
C ASP A 239 3.67 -17.95 4.04
N ASP A 240 4.83 -17.37 3.67
CA ASP A 240 5.68 -16.64 4.60
C ASP A 240 5.02 -15.36 5.12
N LEU A 241 4.30 -14.61 4.28
CA LEU A 241 3.48 -13.46 4.68
C LEU A 241 2.37 -13.88 5.66
N LYS A 242 1.69 -14.98 5.37
CA LYS A 242 0.68 -15.55 6.26
C LYS A 242 1.29 -15.99 7.59
N TYR A 243 2.50 -16.53 7.59
CA TYR A 243 3.21 -16.84 8.83
C TYR A 243 3.54 -15.58 9.63
N ILE A 244 4.00 -14.51 8.97
CA ILE A 244 4.25 -13.22 9.62
C ILE A 244 2.97 -12.71 10.28
N ASP A 245 1.82 -12.75 9.60
CA ASP A 245 0.56 -12.28 10.18
C ASP A 245 0.03 -13.19 11.30
N GLU A 246 -0.12 -14.48 11.03
CA GLU A 246 -0.81 -15.41 11.94
C GLU A 246 0.09 -15.91 13.08
N VAL A 247 1.37 -16.14 12.80
CA VAL A 247 2.29 -16.71 13.79
C VAL A 247 3.08 -15.61 14.47
N LEU A 248 3.77 -14.74 13.73
CA LEU A 248 4.60 -13.72 14.37
C LEU A 248 3.76 -12.60 14.98
N ARG A 249 2.79 -12.03 14.25
CA ARG A 249 1.98 -10.93 14.78
C ARG A 249 0.92 -11.41 15.77
N LYS A 250 -0.03 -12.24 15.32
CA LYS A 250 -1.23 -12.60 16.10
C LYS A 250 -0.95 -13.52 17.29
N LYS A 251 0.10 -14.37 17.20
CA LYS A 251 0.49 -15.27 18.30
C LYS A 251 1.71 -14.76 19.03
N ALA A 252 2.84 -14.60 18.33
CA ALA A 252 4.10 -14.36 18.99
C ALA A 252 4.10 -12.97 19.66
N LEU A 253 4.09 -11.90 18.88
CA LEU A 253 4.09 -10.54 19.42
C LEU A 253 2.96 -10.29 20.43
N ALA A 254 1.77 -10.86 20.20
CA ALA A 254 0.68 -10.82 21.16
C ALA A 254 1.02 -11.51 22.50
N GLN A 255 1.67 -12.67 22.49
CA GLN A 255 2.10 -13.37 23.69
C GLN A 255 3.27 -12.65 24.40
N LEU A 256 4.21 -12.07 23.65
CA LEU A 256 5.25 -11.19 24.21
C LEU A 256 4.63 -10.03 24.97
N GLN A 257 3.67 -9.36 24.35
CA GLN A 257 2.99 -8.21 24.93
C GLN A 257 2.08 -8.60 26.11
N ARG A 258 1.51 -9.80 26.12
CA ARG A 258 0.72 -10.32 27.26
C ARG A 258 1.60 -10.66 28.46
N ASN A 259 2.71 -11.36 28.25
CA ASN A 259 3.59 -11.85 29.32
C ASN A 259 4.57 -10.76 29.81
N TYR A 260 5.11 -9.99 28.87
CA TYR A 260 6.15 -8.99 29.04
C TYR A 260 5.77 -7.68 28.35
N GLY A 261 4.56 -7.18 28.63
CA GLY A 261 4.04 -5.98 27.98
C GLY A 261 4.92 -4.76 28.20
N LEU A 262 5.30 -4.09 27.12
CA LEU A 262 6.06 -2.83 27.14
C LEU A 262 5.31 -1.70 26.41
N ILE A 263 4.64 -2.04 25.31
CA ILE A 263 3.85 -1.09 24.53
C ILE A 263 2.65 -0.64 25.36
N LEU A 264 2.31 0.64 25.27
CA LEU A 264 1.13 1.21 25.92
C LEU A 264 -0.15 0.55 25.40
N VAL A 265 -1.06 0.23 26.30
CA VAL A 265 -2.35 -0.35 25.95
C VAL A 265 -3.41 0.73 26.10
N PRO A 266 -4.28 0.98 25.11
CA PRO A 266 -5.43 1.88 25.30
C PRO A 266 -6.26 1.40 26.50
N LYS A 267 -6.66 2.29 27.41
CA LYS A 267 -7.68 1.94 28.40
C LYS A 267 -8.97 1.68 27.61
N LYS A 268 -9.57 0.51 27.80
CA LYS A 268 -10.95 0.29 27.34
C LYS A 268 -11.84 1.14 28.25
N ASP A 269 -12.64 2.02 27.67
CA ASP A 269 -13.73 2.64 28.41
C ASP A 269 -14.70 1.54 28.84
N ILE A 270 -14.94 1.43 30.14
CA ILE A 270 -15.90 0.46 30.67
C ILE A 270 -17.29 1.03 30.38
N LYS A 271 -17.99 0.52 29.37
CA LYS A 271 -19.43 0.71 29.27
C LYS A 271 -20.09 -0.22 30.29
N VAL A 272 -20.78 0.35 31.28
CA VAL A 272 -21.59 -0.41 32.24
C VAL A 272 -23.05 -0.25 31.83
N THR A 273 -23.63 -1.27 31.19
CA THR A 273 -25.08 -1.40 30.98
C THR A 273 -25.63 -2.56 31.81
N LYS A 274 -26.92 -2.51 32.14
CA LYS A 274 -27.65 -3.59 32.84
C LYS A 274 -28.61 -4.35 31.91
N ASP A 275 -28.66 -3.97 30.63
CA ASP A 275 -29.47 -4.63 29.62
C ASP A 275 -28.66 -5.79 28.99
N GLU A 276 -29.23 -6.99 29.00
CA GLU A 276 -28.54 -8.23 28.66
C GLU A 276 -28.36 -8.39 27.13
N ALA A 277 -29.22 -7.77 26.31
CA ALA A 277 -29.10 -7.77 24.84
C ALA A 277 -28.08 -6.73 24.36
N GLU A 278 -28.00 -5.58 25.05
CA GLU A 278 -27.05 -4.51 24.76
C GLU A 278 -25.60 -4.93 25.12
N ALA A 279 -25.44 -5.84 26.08
CA ALA A 279 -24.14 -6.42 26.45
C ALA A 279 -23.59 -7.45 25.44
N GLU A 280 -24.46 -8.05 24.61
CA GLU A 280 -24.09 -9.03 23.58
C GLU A 280 -23.79 -8.37 22.21
N GLU A 281 -24.28 -7.16 21.93
CA GLU A 281 -24.12 -6.44 20.66
C GLU A 281 -22.99 -5.37 20.63
N ASP A 282 -22.37 -5.01 21.75
CA ASP A 282 -21.50 -3.81 21.87
C ASP A 282 -20.06 -3.97 21.32
N GLU A 283 -19.97 -4.36 20.04
CA GLU A 283 -18.83 -4.08 19.16
C GLU A 283 -19.00 -2.76 18.37
N ASN A 284 -20.07 -1.97 18.53
CA ASN A 284 -20.27 -0.75 17.73
C ASN A 284 -20.71 0.50 18.53
N TYR A 285 -19.87 1.54 18.46
CA TYR A 285 -19.94 2.80 19.19
C TYR A 285 -21.11 3.73 18.80
N LEU A 286 -21.73 4.36 19.81
CA LEU A 286 -22.64 5.51 19.71
C LEU A 286 -21.82 6.82 19.81
N TYR A 287 -21.94 7.74 18.84
CA TYR A 287 -21.19 9.00 18.80
C TYR A 287 -21.85 10.11 19.63
N VAL A 288 -21.18 10.57 20.68
CA VAL A 288 -21.32 11.92 21.25
C VAL A 288 -19.99 12.62 21.01
N TRP A 289 -20.01 13.78 20.36
CA TRP A 289 -18.78 14.53 20.05
C TRP A 289 -18.37 15.36 21.26
N ASP A 290 -17.39 14.85 22.01
CA ASP A 290 -16.69 15.57 23.08
C ASP A 290 -15.21 15.78 22.66
N PRO A 291 -14.74 17.03 22.51
CA PRO A 291 -13.36 17.34 22.14
C PRO A 291 -12.30 16.77 23.10
N ASP A 292 -12.64 16.51 24.37
CA ASP A 292 -11.74 15.92 25.36
C ASP A 292 -11.78 14.37 25.38
N PHE A 293 -12.76 13.75 24.72
CA PHE A 293 -12.91 12.29 24.60
C PHE A 293 -11.77 11.61 23.83
N PHE A 294 -11.04 12.36 23.00
CA PHE A 294 -9.93 11.85 22.19
C PHE A 294 -8.57 11.83 22.89
N LYS A 295 -8.45 12.23 24.16
CA LYS A 295 -7.27 11.88 24.97
C LYS A 295 -7.34 10.38 25.29
N LYS A 296 -7.02 9.52 24.31
CA LYS A 296 -6.84 8.08 24.50
C LYS A 296 -5.99 7.89 25.74
N SER A 297 -6.63 7.51 26.85
CA SER A 297 -5.92 7.35 28.09
C SER A 297 -5.24 6.00 28.01
N TYR A 298 -3.91 5.99 27.95
CA TYR A 298 -3.14 4.76 27.86
C TYR A 298 -2.85 4.21 29.26
N ARG A 299 -2.75 2.89 29.40
CA ARG A 299 -2.19 2.24 30.59
C ARG A 299 -0.82 1.65 30.26
N ILE A 300 0.11 1.85 31.19
CA ILE A 300 1.39 1.16 31.19
C ILE A 300 1.13 -0.30 31.59
N PRO A 301 1.65 -1.29 30.85
CA PRO A 301 1.51 -2.68 31.26
C PRO A 301 2.17 -2.95 32.61
N LYS A 302 1.57 -3.83 33.43
CA LYS A 302 2.04 -4.15 34.79
C LYS A 302 3.51 -4.61 34.83
N PHE A 303 3.95 -5.35 33.80
CA PHE A 303 5.34 -5.80 33.70
C PHE A 303 6.30 -4.61 33.57
N ARG A 304 6.03 -3.70 32.63
CA ARG A 304 6.81 -2.48 32.44
C ARG A 304 6.82 -1.60 33.70
N GLU A 305 5.65 -1.39 34.31
CA GLU A 305 5.53 -0.62 35.54
C GLU A 305 6.38 -1.21 36.67
N LYS A 306 6.36 -2.54 36.84
CA LYS A 306 7.21 -3.23 37.82
C LYS A 306 8.69 -2.98 37.56
N VAL A 307 9.15 -3.16 36.32
CA VAL A 307 10.56 -2.98 35.94
C VAL A 307 10.99 -1.53 36.15
N GLU A 308 10.20 -0.56 35.69
CA GLU A 308 10.51 0.87 35.85
C GLU A 308 10.56 1.27 37.33
N ASN A 309 9.66 0.75 38.17
CA ASN A 309 9.67 1.00 39.61
C ASN A 309 10.88 0.37 40.31
N GLU A 310 11.29 -0.84 39.93
CA GLU A 310 12.49 -1.48 40.47
C GLU A 310 13.76 -0.73 40.05
N ILE A 311 13.86 -0.31 38.78
CA ILE A 311 14.93 0.56 38.30
C ILE A 311 14.97 1.84 39.12
N ALA A 312 13.87 2.60 39.20
CA ALA A 312 13.82 3.86 39.95
C ALA A 312 14.19 3.70 41.43
N LYS A 313 13.78 2.58 42.06
CA LYS A 313 14.19 2.26 43.43
C LYS A 313 15.70 2.04 43.54
N TYR A 314 16.30 1.28 42.62
CA TYR A 314 17.74 1.04 42.61
C TYR A 314 18.52 2.32 42.26
N GLU A 315 18.02 3.14 41.33
CA GLU A 315 18.60 4.44 40.98
C GLU A 315 18.70 5.34 42.23
N LYS A 316 17.62 5.48 43.01
CA LYS A 316 17.62 6.26 44.28
C LYS A 316 18.62 5.75 45.32
N ILE A 317 18.76 4.43 45.44
CA ILE A 317 19.70 3.80 46.39
C ILE A 317 21.15 3.99 45.93
N LEU A 318 21.41 3.96 44.63
CA LEU A 318 22.75 4.16 44.08
C LEU A 318 23.18 5.63 44.18
N LEU A 319 22.25 6.57 43.97
CA LEU A 319 22.47 8.00 44.18
C LEU A 319 22.88 8.32 45.63
N SER A 320 22.25 7.69 46.64
CA SER A 320 22.62 7.92 48.05
C SER A 320 23.97 7.31 48.46
N LEU A 321 24.57 6.47 47.60
CA LEU A 321 25.83 5.79 47.84
C LEU A 321 26.98 6.31 46.96
N GLN A 322 26.76 7.40 46.24
CA GLN A 322 27.70 7.96 45.26
C GLN A 322 29.06 8.36 45.88
N ASN A 323 29.10 8.61 47.20
CA ASN A 323 30.31 8.99 47.94
C ASN A 323 31.16 7.79 48.41
N ASP A 324 30.68 6.54 48.25
CA ASP A 324 31.38 5.31 48.65
C ASP A 324 31.53 4.39 47.44
N ASN A 325 32.64 4.56 46.70
CA ASN A 325 32.88 3.90 45.41
C ASN A 325 32.80 2.37 45.49
N ASP A 326 33.35 1.75 46.53
CA ASP A 326 33.38 0.29 46.66
C ASP A 326 31.97 -0.28 46.92
N LYS A 327 31.20 0.35 47.81
CA LYS A 327 29.80 -0.06 48.05
C LYS A 327 28.89 0.23 46.87
N TYR A 328 29.15 1.33 46.16
CA TYR A 328 28.42 1.70 44.95
C TYR A 328 28.60 0.65 43.86
N GLU A 329 29.84 0.29 43.51
CA GLU A 329 30.10 -0.66 42.42
C GLU A 329 29.58 -2.07 42.74
N SER A 330 29.76 -2.54 43.97
CA SER A 330 29.23 -3.84 44.41
C SER A 330 27.70 -3.93 44.32
N LYS A 331 26.99 -2.88 44.79
CA LYS A 331 25.51 -2.83 44.70
C LYS A 331 25.04 -2.61 43.28
N ARG A 332 25.73 -1.80 42.48
CA ARG A 332 25.44 -1.58 41.06
C ARG A 332 25.45 -2.90 40.30
N GLN A 333 26.52 -3.68 40.41
CA GLN A 333 26.60 -5.00 39.76
C GLN A 333 25.49 -5.95 40.23
N LYS A 334 25.13 -5.91 41.51
CA LYS A 334 24.03 -6.72 42.06
C LYS A 334 22.66 -6.31 41.50
N TYR A 335 22.37 -5.01 41.41
CA TYR A 335 21.11 -4.50 40.89
C TYR A 335 21.02 -4.68 39.37
N GLN A 336 22.12 -4.46 38.65
CA GLN A 336 22.25 -4.75 37.22
C GLN A 336 21.89 -6.21 36.93
N LYS A 337 22.50 -7.18 37.63
CA LYS A 337 22.18 -8.61 37.46
C LYS A 337 20.70 -8.93 37.72
N LYS A 338 20.06 -8.25 38.68
CA LYS A 338 18.63 -8.46 38.97
C LYS A 338 17.73 -7.98 37.83
N ILE A 339 17.95 -6.77 37.32
CA ILE A 339 17.15 -6.24 36.22
C ILE A 339 17.44 -7.00 34.93
N GLN A 340 18.70 -7.32 34.64
CA GLN A 340 19.08 -8.16 33.50
C GLN A 340 18.43 -9.54 33.57
N SER A 341 18.31 -10.14 34.75
CA SER A 341 17.59 -11.40 34.92
C SER A 341 16.09 -11.26 34.57
N LEU A 342 15.45 -10.15 34.95
CA LEU A 342 14.04 -9.88 34.59
C LEU A 342 13.86 -9.61 33.09
N LEU A 343 14.82 -8.95 32.46
CA LEU A 343 14.80 -8.61 31.03
C LEU A 343 15.35 -9.73 30.13
N SER A 344 16.00 -10.77 30.68
CA SER A 344 16.58 -11.88 29.91
C SER A 344 15.55 -12.57 29.00
N LYS A 345 14.41 -12.96 29.58
CA LYS A 345 13.33 -13.63 28.84
C LYS A 345 12.74 -12.76 27.72
N PRO A 346 12.32 -11.49 27.93
CA PRO A 346 11.83 -10.67 26.83
C PRO A 346 12.90 -10.41 25.76
N ASN A 347 14.18 -10.25 26.14
CA ASN A 347 15.29 -10.12 25.18
C ASN A 347 15.46 -11.37 24.31
N GLU A 348 15.50 -12.58 24.91
CA GLU A 348 15.61 -13.85 24.19
C GLU A 348 14.44 -14.05 23.23
N TRP A 349 13.23 -13.75 23.71
CA TRP A 349 12.01 -13.94 22.95
C TRP A 349 11.91 -13.00 21.76
N TYR A 350 12.22 -11.72 21.99
CA TYR A 350 12.30 -10.72 20.93
C TYR A 350 13.36 -11.12 19.88
N LYS A 351 14.56 -11.53 20.33
CA LYS A 351 15.64 -11.95 19.43
C LYS A 351 15.22 -13.14 18.55
N LYS A 352 14.58 -14.15 19.13
CA LYS A 352 14.06 -15.30 18.37
C LYS A 352 13.03 -14.87 17.33
N MET A 353 12.05 -14.08 17.76
CA MET A 353 10.98 -13.57 16.89
C MET A 353 11.54 -12.77 15.71
N MET A 354 12.50 -11.88 15.97
CA MET A 354 13.13 -11.08 14.91
C MET A 354 14.01 -11.92 14.00
N SER A 355 14.71 -12.94 14.52
CA SER A 355 15.47 -13.86 13.67
C SER A 355 14.56 -14.59 12.67
N GLU A 356 13.39 -15.07 13.12
CA GLU A 356 12.41 -15.73 12.25
C GLU A 356 11.78 -14.77 11.24
N PHE A 357 11.63 -13.50 11.61
CA PHE A 357 11.15 -12.44 10.72
C PHE A 357 12.19 -12.11 9.65
N THR A 358 13.45 -11.86 10.03
CA THR A 358 14.54 -11.53 9.09
C THR A 358 14.74 -12.63 8.05
N GLU A 359 14.74 -13.91 8.46
CA GLU A 359 14.86 -15.04 7.52
C GLU A 359 13.75 -15.04 6.45
N ARG A 360 12.55 -14.59 6.81
CA ARG A 360 11.42 -14.50 5.88
C ARG A 360 11.50 -13.26 5.00
N ILE A 361 11.89 -12.12 5.56
CA ILE A 361 12.10 -10.91 4.79
C ILE A 361 13.18 -11.10 3.73
N GLU A 362 14.25 -11.85 4.02
CA GLU A 362 15.26 -12.21 3.01
C GLU A 362 14.68 -13.01 1.84
N LYS A 363 13.68 -13.86 2.09
CA LYS A 363 12.98 -14.64 1.05
C LYS A 363 11.96 -13.79 0.27
N ILE A 364 11.30 -12.85 0.95
CA ILE A 364 10.27 -11.98 0.37
C ILE A 364 10.89 -10.85 -0.45
N SER A 365 12.02 -10.29 0.00
CA SER A 365 12.68 -9.12 -0.57
C SER A 365 12.84 -9.15 -2.10
N PRO A 366 13.24 -10.26 -2.75
CA PRO A 366 13.40 -10.32 -4.20
C PRO A 366 12.11 -10.09 -5.01
N LEU A 367 10.94 -10.36 -4.42
CA LEU A 367 9.64 -10.21 -5.07
C LEU A 367 8.74 -9.18 -4.37
N TYR A 368 9.30 -8.38 -3.47
CA TYR A 368 8.57 -7.35 -2.72
C TYR A 368 7.82 -6.37 -3.62
N ASP A 369 8.40 -6.02 -4.76
CA ASP A 369 7.83 -5.09 -5.74
C ASP A 369 6.59 -5.64 -6.45
N TYR A 370 6.36 -6.96 -6.36
CA TYR A 370 5.17 -7.61 -6.90
C TYR A 370 4.09 -7.81 -5.84
N LEU A 371 4.29 -7.34 -4.60
CA LEU A 371 3.27 -7.41 -3.56
C LEU A 371 2.31 -6.23 -3.66
N ASP A 372 1.06 -6.45 -3.23
CA ASP A 372 0.05 -5.41 -3.13
C ASP A 372 0.15 -4.62 -1.82
N THR A 373 -0.66 -3.57 -1.68
CA THR A 373 -0.64 -2.71 -0.49
C THR A 373 -1.05 -3.45 0.79
N ASN A 374 -1.96 -4.41 0.72
CA ASN A 374 -2.37 -5.18 1.90
C ASN A 374 -1.27 -6.15 2.33
N GLU A 375 -0.64 -6.82 1.36
CA GLU A 375 0.50 -7.73 1.55
C GLU A 375 1.69 -6.99 2.18
N ARG A 376 2.02 -5.79 1.69
CA ARG A 376 3.09 -4.94 2.26
C ARG A 376 2.75 -4.44 3.66
N LYS A 377 1.50 -4.02 3.90
CA LYS A 377 1.03 -3.55 5.22
C LYS A 377 1.18 -4.61 6.32
N ILE A 378 1.15 -5.91 6.00
CA ILE A 378 1.42 -6.98 6.97
C ILE A 378 2.85 -6.85 7.52
N ILE A 379 3.83 -6.65 6.63
CA ILE A 379 5.24 -6.49 6.97
C ILE A 379 5.43 -5.21 7.78
N GLU A 380 4.96 -4.08 7.24
CA GLU A 380 5.09 -2.75 7.84
C GLU A 380 4.49 -2.71 9.26
N HIS A 381 3.31 -3.29 9.43
CA HIS A 381 2.65 -3.35 10.74
C HIS A 381 3.46 -4.14 11.76
N PHE A 382 4.03 -5.27 11.36
CA PHE A 382 4.86 -6.08 12.24
C PHE A 382 6.18 -5.37 12.59
N GLU A 383 6.85 -4.77 11.61
CA GLU A 383 8.07 -3.98 11.82
C GLU A 383 7.84 -2.81 12.76
N THR A 384 6.79 -2.02 12.51
CA THR A 384 6.47 -0.84 13.32
C THR A 384 6.25 -1.24 14.78
N ARG A 385 5.41 -2.26 15.02
CA ARG A 385 5.10 -2.72 16.39
C ARG A 385 6.29 -3.38 17.08
N SER A 386 7.08 -4.17 16.37
CA SER A 386 8.27 -4.80 16.94
C SER A 386 9.35 -3.75 17.24
N SER A 387 9.50 -2.73 16.40
CA SER A 387 10.41 -1.60 16.61
C SER A 387 10.01 -0.76 17.83
N GLU A 388 8.72 -0.45 17.99
CA GLU A 388 8.21 0.22 19.20
C GLU A 388 8.53 -0.57 20.47
N TYR A 389 8.32 -1.89 20.43
CA TYR A 389 8.66 -2.77 21.55
C TYR A 389 10.16 -2.72 21.86
N TYR A 390 11.00 -2.83 20.83
CA TYR A 390 12.45 -2.81 20.96
C TYR A 390 12.98 -1.50 21.54
N LYS A 391 12.51 -0.34 21.06
CA LYS A 391 12.92 0.98 21.58
C LYS A 391 12.74 1.07 23.09
N ILE A 392 11.62 0.55 23.61
CA ILE A 392 11.35 0.53 25.05
C ILE A 392 12.24 -0.49 25.75
N LEU A 393 12.38 -1.70 25.20
CA LEU A 393 13.22 -2.75 25.77
C LEU A 393 14.69 -2.31 25.88
N ASP A 394 15.22 -1.72 24.82
CA ASP A 394 16.59 -1.17 24.74
C ASP A 394 16.80 -0.02 25.74
N SER A 395 15.82 0.88 25.86
CA SER A 395 15.85 1.92 26.90
C SER A 395 15.90 1.34 28.31
N LEU A 396 15.13 0.27 28.60
CA LEU A 396 15.14 -0.41 29.88
C LEU A 396 16.46 -1.14 30.13
N ASN A 397 17.03 -1.81 29.12
CA ASN A 397 18.35 -2.44 29.20
C ASN A 397 19.45 -1.40 29.48
N THR A 398 19.44 -0.26 28.78
CA THR A 398 20.39 0.84 28.98
C THR A 398 20.27 1.42 30.39
N ARG A 399 19.04 1.67 30.88
CA ARG A 399 18.82 2.14 32.25
C ARG A 399 19.27 1.12 33.30
N ALA A 400 19.20 -0.16 32.99
CA ALA A 400 19.65 -1.24 33.87
C ALA A 400 21.18 -1.29 34.06
N GLU A 401 21.96 -0.62 33.22
CA GLU A 401 23.41 -0.50 33.39
C GLU A 401 23.80 0.46 34.52
N PHE A 402 22.86 1.33 34.94
CA PHE A 402 23.05 2.28 36.03
C PHE A 402 24.32 3.13 35.86
N GLU A 403 24.62 3.56 34.63
CA GLU A 403 25.80 4.36 34.31
C GLU A 403 25.57 5.83 34.69
N PHE A 404 25.65 6.15 35.98
CA PHE A 404 25.46 7.54 36.45
C PHE A 404 26.71 8.42 36.27
N LYS A 405 27.86 7.85 35.93
CA LYS A 405 29.16 8.54 35.94
C LYS A 405 29.31 9.67 34.90
N ASN A 406 28.39 9.82 33.93
CA ASN A 406 28.49 10.85 32.88
C ASN A 406 27.28 11.80 32.74
N ARG A 407 26.30 11.78 33.65
CA ARG A 407 25.15 12.72 33.55
C ARG A 407 25.30 14.02 34.33
N ASN A 408 26.26 14.12 35.26
CA ASN A 408 26.46 15.31 36.12
C ASN A 408 27.72 16.14 35.79
N LEU A 409 28.22 16.11 34.56
CA LEU A 409 29.32 17.01 34.12
C LEU A 409 28.90 17.98 33.00
N LYS A 410 27.59 18.13 32.73
CA LYS A 410 27.09 19.08 31.72
C LYS A 410 25.85 19.89 32.15
N SER A 411 25.62 20.06 33.46
CA SER A 411 24.56 20.96 33.95
C SER A 411 25.04 22.06 34.88
N ASP A 412 26.34 22.19 35.09
CA ASP A 412 26.96 23.31 35.82
C ASP A 412 28.10 23.87 34.96
N GLU A 413 27.75 24.44 33.80
CA GLU A 413 28.49 25.56 33.18
C GLU A 413 27.75 26.03 31.91
N ILE A 414 27.22 27.26 32.03
CA ILE A 414 26.63 28.19 31.04
C ILE A 414 25.14 28.00 30.72
#